data_AF-A0A936VXQ6-F1
#
_entry.id   AF-A0A936VXQ6-F1
#
_cell.length_a   1.000
_cell.length_b   1.000
_cell.length_c   1.000
_cell.angle_alpha   90.00
_cell.angle_beta   90.00
_cell.angle_gamma   90.00
#
_symmetry.space_group_name_H-M   'P 1'
#
loop_
_entity.id
_entity.type
_entity.pdbx_description
1 polymer ?
#
loop_
_entity_poly.entity_id
_entity_poly.type
_entity_poly.pdbx_seq_one_letter_code
_entity_poly.pdbx_strand_id
1 'polypeptide(L)'
;MQNSKILTHFLKPDMMSMDSLVIVANPLLDVCAIESICNYLADTTNAARISGNGAHCINRDIVEMECLLLPLELLDFNVKKSDKSALLEWTTANEKNHKSTIVERRTESFQWNKLLGTIQSQNQNNAIKKYSFEDLNPETGINYYRLKFIDQNGSYSYSQIKQINLNETNSKLEISHINNWITIQSNLNSLSKITLYDQFGRAVISMNANQKLNQININELQSGIYILNIVLTNGEFENVKIVRE
;
A
#
# COMPACT_ATOMS: atom_id res chain seq x y z
N MET A 1 31.25 14.41 38.72
CA MET A 1 31.85 14.25 37.38
C MET A 1 30.90 13.40 36.57
N GLN A 2 30.04 14.04 35.77
CA GLN A 2 28.94 13.38 35.06
C GLN A 2 29.32 13.34 33.57
N ASN A 3 29.32 12.14 33.00
CA ASN A 3 29.85 11.80 31.68
C ASN A 3 29.23 12.66 30.56
N SER A 4 30.00 13.59 30.01
CA SER A 4 29.69 14.25 28.74
C SER A 4 30.14 13.34 27.59
N LYS A 5 29.23 12.54 27.03
CA LYS A 5 29.46 11.89 25.73
C LYS A 5 29.39 12.94 24.62
N ILE A 6 30.53 13.26 24.02
CA ILE A 6 30.59 14.00 22.76
C ILE A 6 30.14 13.04 21.67
N LEU A 7 28.90 13.18 21.21
CA LEU A 7 28.34 12.42 20.08
C LEU A 7 28.88 13.02 18.78
N THR A 8 30.02 12.50 18.32
CA THR A 8 30.66 12.94 17.06
C THR A 8 30.14 12.20 15.83
N HIS A 9 29.23 11.24 15.95
CA HIS A 9 28.50 10.63 14.84
C HIS A 9 27.13 10.21 15.37
N PHE A 10 26.05 10.66 14.71
CA PHE A 10 24.66 10.33 15.04
C PHE A 10 24.34 8.86 14.71
N LEU A 11 24.90 7.93 15.47
CA LEU A 11 24.26 6.64 15.69
C LEU A 11 23.16 6.89 16.71
N LYS A 12 21.90 6.66 16.29
CA LYS A 12 20.66 6.74 17.08
C LYS A 12 20.93 6.78 18.59
N PRO A 13 20.78 7.95 19.26
CA PRO A 13 20.73 7.96 20.71
C PRO A 13 19.51 7.11 21.09
N ASP A 14 19.69 6.10 21.94
CA ASP A 14 18.56 5.42 22.58
C ASP A 14 17.75 6.50 23.33
N MET A 15 16.66 6.94 22.71
CA MET A 15 15.81 8.05 23.19
C MET A 15 15.03 7.70 24.48
N MET A 16 15.26 6.53 25.07
CA MET A 16 14.51 6.03 26.23
C MET A 16 15.05 6.50 27.60
N SER A 17 16.18 7.23 27.69
CA SER A 17 16.64 7.78 28.99
C SER A 17 17.45 9.08 28.90
N MET A 18 16.85 10.17 28.43
CA MET A 18 17.43 11.51 28.65
C MET A 18 16.44 12.42 29.37
N ASP A 19 16.78 12.78 30.61
CA ASP A 19 16.04 13.75 31.42
C ASP A 19 16.00 15.16 30.79
N SER A 20 16.89 15.44 29.83
CA SER A 20 16.86 16.66 29.00
C SER A 20 17.70 16.50 27.74
N LEU A 21 17.27 17.07 26.61
CA LEU A 21 18.07 17.18 25.38
C LEU A 21 19.03 18.38 25.47
N VAL A 22 20.33 18.16 25.31
CA VAL A 22 21.34 19.23 25.37
C VAL A 22 22.17 19.27 24.10
N ILE A 23 22.02 20.34 23.31
CA ILE A 23 22.78 20.59 22.07
C ILE A 23 23.36 22.00 22.14
N VAL A 24 24.58 22.12 22.66
CA VAL A 24 25.22 23.41 22.89
C VAL A 24 26.62 23.47 22.28
N ALA A 25 27.01 24.66 21.82
CA ALA A 25 28.35 24.94 21.31
C ALA A 25 28.84 23.94 20.24
N ASN A 26 27.93 23.44 19.39
CA ASN A 26 28.28 22.55 18.28
C ASN A 26 28.41 23.36 16.98
N PRO A 27 29.62 23.80 16.59
CA PRO A 27 29.82 24.58 15.38
C PRO A 27 29.56 23.79 14.08
N LEU A 28 29.41 22.46 14.17
CA LEU A 28 29.20 21.55 13.04
C LEU A 28 27.73 21.14 12.84
N LEU A 29 26.79 21.69 13.61
CA LEU A 29 25.37 21.45 13.40
C LEU A 29 24.90 22.21 12.15
N ASP A 30 24.89 21.54 11.01
CA ASP A 30 24.58 22.11 9.70
C ASP A 30 23.09 21.99 9.30
N VAL A 31 22.37 21.04 9.88
CA VAL A 31 20.93 20.80 9.66
C VAL A 31 20.15 20.97 10.96
N CYS A 32 19.21 21.92 11.00
CA CYS A 32 18.40 22.18 12.20
C CYS A 32 17.19 21.23 12.32
N ALA A 33 16.63 20.82 11.18
CA ALA A 33 15.46 19.95 11.09
C ALA A 33 15.84 18.47 11.16
N ILE A 34 16.42 18.03 12.28
CA ILE A 34 16.71 16.61 12.51
C ILE A 34 15.48 15.95 13.13
N GLU A 35 14.92 14.94 12.45
CA GLU A 35 13.65 14.30 12.81
C GLU A 35 13.57 13.87 14.28
N SER A 36 14.57 13.17 14.81
CA SER A 36 14.58 12.72 16.21
C SER A 36 14.58 13.88 17.22
N ILE A 37 15.25 14.99 16.88
CA ILE A 37 15.29 16.21 17.71
C ILE A 37 13.94 16.91 17.63
N CYS A 38 13.37 17.04 16.44
CA CYS A 38 12.05 17.62 16.22
C CYS A 38 10.95 16.83 16.95
N ASN A 39 11.00 15.50 16.90
CA ASN A 39 10.09 14.62 17.61
C ASN A 39 10.20 14.82 19.13
N TYR A 40 11.42 14.96 19.67
CA TYR A 40 11.64 15.24 21.08
C TYR A 40 11.10 16.62 21.49
N LEU A 41 11.37 17.67 20.70
CA LEU A 41 10.95 19.05 20.98
C LEU A 41 9.45 19.30 20.76
N ALA A 42 8.75 18.41 20.04
CA ALA A 42 7.33 18.55 19.78
C ALA A 42 6.44 18.45 21.03
N ASP A 43 6.95 17.84 22.11
CA ASP A 43 6.40 17.96 23.45
C ASP A 43 7.04 19.17 24.15
N THR A 44 6.25 20.23 24.36
CA THR A 44 6.74 21.47 24.97
C THR A 44 7.12 21.31 26.44
N THR A 45 6.72 20.20 27.09
CA THR A 45 7.11 19.87 28.46
C THR A 45 8.52 19.26 28.53
N ASN A 46 9.06 18.79 27.41
CA ASN A 46 10.41 18.25 27.37
C ASN A 46 11.46 19.35 27.60
N ALA A 47 12.32 19.11 28.58
CA ALA A 47 13.44 19.99 28.89
C ALA A 47 14.48 19.90 27.77
N ALA A 48 14.77 21.02 27.12
CA ALA A 48 15.82 21.10 26.10
C ALA A 48 16.63 22.38 26.25
N ARG A 49 17.96 22.24 26.17
CA ARG A 49 18.89 23.36 26.13
C ARG A 49 19.65 23.33 24.81
N ILE A 50 19.28 24.25 23.91
CA ILE A 50 19.89 24.42 22.59
C ILE A 50 20.44 25.83 22.52
N SER A 51 21.76 25.98 22.42
CA SER A 51 22.41 27.31 22.37
C SER A 51 23.81 27.30 21.76
N GLY A 52 24.14 28.35 20.99
CA GLY A 52 25.51 28.61 20.54
C GLY A 52 26.06 27.60 19.53
N ASN A 53 25.19 26.90 18.80
CA ASN A 53 25.59 26.01 17.70
C ASN A 53 25.99 26.81 16.45
N GLY A 54 26.71 26.16 15.53
CA GLY A 54 27.06 26.71 14.22
C GLY A 54 25.87 26.71 13.26
N ALA A 55 25.97 27.47 12.18
CA ALA A 55 24.90 27.72 11.22
C ALA A 55 23.58 28.17 11.89
N HIS A 56 22.46 28.13 11.14
CA HIS A 56 21.16 28.69 11.51
C HIS A 56 20.52 28.07 12.78
N CYS A 57 21.12 27.09 13.46
CA CYS A 57 20.53 26.34 14.58
C CYS A 57 20.89 26.92 15.97
N ILE A 58 20.90 28.25 16.09
CA ILE A 58 21.53 28.97 17.22
C ILE A 58 20.84 28.73 18.56
N ASN A 59 19.52 28.54 18.55
CA ASN A 59 18.72 28.34 19.75
C ASN A 59 17.51 27.42 19.49
N ARG A 60 16.78 27.09 20.56
CA ARG A 60 15.60 26.20 20.52
C ARG A 60 14.54 26.70 19.55
N ASP A 61 14.22 28.00 19.58
CA ASP A 61 13.15 28.58 18.75
C ASP A 61 13.42 28.41 17.26
N ILE A 62 14.66 28.60 16.82
CA ILE A 62 15.02 28.40 15.41
C ILE A 62 14.95 26.92 15.04
N VAL A 63 15.43 26.02 15.89
CA VAL A 63 15.30 24.57 15.65
C VAL A 63 13.83 24.17 15.55
N GLU A 64 12.98 24.65 16.46
CA GLU A 64 11.54 24.38 16.43
C GLU A 64 10.85 24.95 15.19
N MET A 65 11.28 26.13 14.71
CA MET A 65 10.80 26.74 13.46
C MET A 65 11.22 25.92 12.24
N GLU A 66 12.45 25.43 12.18
CA GLU A 66 12.95 24.56 11.11
C GLU A 66 12.28 23.16 11.16
N CYS A 67 11.91 22.68 12.34
CA CYS A 67 11.06 21.49 12.48
C CYS A 67 9.66 21.67 11.87
N LEU A 68 9.18 22.91 11.71
CA LEU A 68 7.95 23.22 10.94
C LEU A 68 8.16 23.09 9.42
N LEU A 69 9.38 22.82 8.97
CA LEU A 69 9.69 22.58 7.57
C LEU A 69 9.97 21.09 7.30
N LEU A 70 9.91 20.24 8.34
CA LEU A 70 10.02 18.80 8.12
C LEU A 70 8.88 18.35 7.21
N PRO A 71 9.19 17.64 6.12
CA PRO A 71 8.17 17.15 5.21
C PRO A 71 7.26 16.16 5.94
N LEU A 72 5.99 16.15 5.54
CA LEU A 72 5.08 15.05 5.86
C LEU A 72 5.74 13.72 5.47
N GLU A 73 5.69 12.75 6.37
CA GLU A 73 6.19 11.41 6.08
C GLU A 73 5.01 10.49 5.73
N LEU A 74 5.00 10.01 4.49
CA LEU A 74 4.10 8.95 4.05
C LEU A 74 4.73 7.58 4.38
N LEU A 75 4.25 6.94 5.44
CA LEU A 75 4.77 5.64 5.87
C LEU A 75 4.28 4.50 4.97
N ASP A 76 3.00 4.54 4.59
CA ASP A 76 2.41 3.55 3.69
C ASP A 76 1.27 4.15 2.86
N PHE A 77 1.11 3.64 1.64
CA PHE A 77 -0.03 3.92 0.78
C PHE A 77 -0.36 2.68 -0.06
N ASN A 78 -1.59 2.20 0.07
CA ASN A 78 -2.09 1.06 -0.65
C ASN A 78 -3.50 1.30 -1.21
N VAL A 79 -3.83 0.59 -2.29
CA VAL A 79 -5.16 0.62 -2.90
C VAL A 79 -5.60 -0.81 -3.15
N LYS A 80 -6.75 -1.18 -2.61
CA LYS A 80 -7.33 -2.51 -2.72
C LYS A 80 -8.63 -2.45 -3.50
N LYS A 81 -8.83 -3.41 -4.39
CA LYS A 81 -10.13 -3.64 -5.01
C LYS A 81 -11.09 -4.21 -3.96
N SER A 82 -12.28 -3.66 -3.87
CA SER A 82 -13.38 -4.14 -3.03
C SER A 82 -14.63 -4.27 -3.90
N ASP A 83 -14.90 -5.45 -4.43
CA ASP A 83 -15.94 -5.69 -5.44
C ASP A 83 -15.85 -4.74 -6.65
N LYS A 84 -16.70 -3.72 -6.69
CA LYS A 84 -16.78 -2.66 -7.72
C LYS A 84 -16.25 -1.31 -7.23
N SER A 85 -15.71 -1.23 -6.01
CA SER A 85 -15.09 -0.03 -5.43
C SER A 85 -13.57 -0.20 -5.28
N ALA A 86 -12.91 0.91 -5.00
CA ALA A 86 -11.51 0.95 -4.62
C ALA A 86 -11.37 1.50 -3.20
N LEU A 87 -10.77 0.72 -2.30
CA LEU A 87 -10.42 1.17 -0.95
C LEU A 87 -8.97 1.65 -0.96
N LEU A 88 -8.77 2.93 -0.73
CA LEU A 88 -7.47 3.55 -0.53
C LEU A 88 -7.18 3.63 0.96
N GLU A 89 -6.01 3.18 1.37
CA GLU A 89 -5.55 3.22 2.77
C GLU A 89 -4.16 3.82 2.81
N TRP A 90 -3.93 4.76 3.71
CA TRP A 90 -2.60 5.33 3.90
C TRP A 90 -2.32 5.66 5.35
N THR A 91 -1.02 5.69 5.65
CA THR A 91 -0.50 5.98 6.98
C THR A 91 0.52 7.10 6.89
N THR A 92 0.36 8.12 7.73
CA THR A 92 1.29 9.26 7.82
C THR A 92 1.93 9.36 9.19
N ALA A 93 3.08 10.02 9.22
CA ALA A 93 3.71 10.55 10.42
C ALA A 93 4.08 12.03 10.18
N ASN A 94 4.35 12.73 11.28
CA ASN A 94 4.78 14.13 11.26
C ASN A 94 3.84 15.09 10.50
N GLU A 95 2.55 15.07 10.84
CA GLU A 95 1.53 15.92 10.17
C GLU A 95 1.52 17.39 10.63
N LYS A 96 2.54 17.86 11.36
CA LYS A 96 2.52 19.18 12.03
C LYS A 96 2.23 20.35 11.08
N ASN A 97 2.71 20.26 9.85
CA ASN A 97 2.58 21.29 8.82
C ASN A 97 1.66 20.87 7.67
N HIS A 98 1.03 19.70 7.80
CA HIS A 98 0.16 19.14 6.78
C HIS A 98 -1.26 19.69 6.96
N LYS A 99 -1.83 20.27 5.90
CA LYS A 99 -3.18 20.83 5.94
C LYS A 99 -4.21 19.79 5.54
N SER A 100 -4.03 19.18 4.37
CA SER A 100 -5.04 18.27 3.81
C SER A 100 -4.47 17.36 2.74
N THR A 101 -5.02 16.15 2.64
CA THR A 101 -4.71 15.20 1.58
C THR A 101 -5.84 15.19 0.54
N ILE A 102 -5.50 15.39 -0.73
CA ILE A 102 -6.42 15.25 -1.85
C ILE A 102 -6.21 13.88 -2.49
N VAL A 103 -7.29 13.14 -2.68
CA VAL A 103 -7.29 11.88 -3.41
C VAL A 103 -7.58 12.15 -4.87
N GLU A 104 -6.64 11.79 -5.73
CA GLU A 104 -6.76 11.95 -7.18
C GLU A 104 -6.81 10.59 -7.87
N ARG A 105 -7.65 10.50 -8.90
CA ARG A 105 -7.74 9.35 -9.79
C ARG A 105 -7.51 9.79 -11.23
N ARG A 106 -6.87 8.91 -11.99
CA ARG A 106 -6.89 8.93 -13.45
C ARG A 106 -7.09 7.52 -13.99
N THR A 107 -7.46 7.43 -15.25
CA THR A 107 -7.49 6.18 -16.02
C THR A 107 -6.28 6.13 -16.96
N GLU A 108 -6.36 5.42 -18.09
CA GLU A 108 -5.28 5.39 -19.10
C GLU A 108 -4.98 6.78 -19.70
N SER A 109 -5.87 7.75 -19.49
CA SER A 109 -5.52 9.15 -19.73
C SER A 109 -4.33 9.58 -18.84
N PHE A 110 -3.36 10.28 -19.42
CA PHE A 110 -2.21 10.80 -18.67
C PHE A 110 -2.56 12.01 -17.77
N GLN A 111 -3.83 12.40 -17.70
CA GLN A 111 -4.29 13.55 -16.93
C GLN A 111 -4.94 13.11 -15.61
N TRP A 112 -4.53 13.73 -14.50
CA TRP A 112 -5.20 13.61 -13.21
C TRP A 112 -6.47 14.45 -13.18
N ASN A 113 -7.49 13.97 -13.89
CA ASN A 113 -8.70 14.71 -14.18
C ASN A 113 -9.78 14.60 -13.10
N LYS A 114 -9.63 13.68 -12.12
CA LYS A 114 -10.67 13.42 -11.12
C LYS A 114 -10.17 13.61 -9.70
N LEU A 115 -10.74 14.61 -9.02
CA LEU A 115 -10.62 14.83 -7.59
C LEU A 115 -11.74 14.05 -6.90
N LEU A 116 -11.37 13.05 -6.11
CA LEU A 116 -12.35 12.17 -5.45
C LEU A 116 -12.75 12.71 -4.07
N GLY A 117 -11.82 13.33 -3.35
CA GLY A 117 -12.09 13.88 -2.03
C GLY A 117 -10.90 14.63 -1.44
N THR A 118 -11.18 15.42 -0.41
CA THR A 118 -10.18 16.11 0.40
C THR A 118 -10.36 15.70 1.85
N ILE A 119 -9.32 15.15 2.45
CA ILE A 119 -9.29 14.70 3.84
C ILE A 119 -8.46 15.73 4.62
N GLN A 120 -9.05 16.35 5.63
CA GLN A 120 -8.33 17.27 6.51
C GLN A 120 -7.35 16.49 7.38
N SER A 121 -6.13 17.02 7.54
CA SER A 121 -5.18 16.44 8.48
C SER A 121 -5.71 16.59 9.90
N GLN A 122 -5.39 15.60 10.75
CA GLN A 122 -5.69 15.67 12.17
C GLN A 122 -4.73 16.60 12.94
N ASN A 123 -3.65 17.09 12.30
CA ASN A 123 -2.70 18.08 12.86
C ASN A 123 -2.22 17.72 14.28
N GLN A 124 -1.81 16.47 14.51
CA GLN A 124 -1.28 16.05 15.81
C GLN A 124 0.20 15.67 15.70
N ASN A 125 1.01 16.26 16.59
CA ASN A 125 2.43 15.94 16.72
C ASN A 125 2.62 14.47 17.14
N ASN A 126 3.62 13.81 16.55
CA ASN A 126 4.16 12.51 16.97
C ASN A 126 3.18 11.31 16.95
N ALA A 127 2.00 11.44 16.36
CA ALA A 127 1.05 10.34 16.23
C ALA A 127 1.03 9.80 14.80
N ILE A 128 1.24 8.49 14.66
CA ILE A 128 0.95 7.77 13.42
C ILE A 128 -0.55 7.90 13.15
N LYS A 129 -0.90 8.40 11.96
CA LYS A 129 -2.30 8.56 11.53
C LYS A 129 -2.62 7.60 10.42
N LYS A 130 -3.76 6.94 10.54
CA LYS A 130 -4.29 6.02 9.53
C LYS A 130 -5.54 6.63 8.95
N TYR A 131 -5.63 6.56 7.62
CA TYR A 131 -6.74 7.10 6.86
C TYR A 131 -7.22 6.09 5.85
N SER A 132 -8.49 6.21 5.49
CA SER A 132 -9.10 5.43 4.42
C SER A 132 -10.01 6.31 3.59
N PHE A 133 -10.07 6.05 2.29
CA PHE A 133 -11.01 6.66 1.38
C PHE A 133 -11.54 5.60 0.41
N GLU A 134 -12.86 5.54 0.24
CA GLU A 134 -13.48 4.60 -0.68
C GLU A 134 -13.96 5.33 -1.94
N ASP A 135 -13.42 4.94 -3.09
CA ASP A 135 -13.95 5.29 -4.40
C ASP A 135 -15.04 4.30 -4.78
N LEU A 136 -16.30 4.73 -4.67
CA LEU A 136 -17.48 3.91 -4.96
C LEU A 136 -17.78 3.77 -6.46
N ASN A 137 -17.19 4.61 -7.31
CA ASN A 137 -17.45 4.61 -8.76
C ASN A 137 -16.15 4.67 -9.58
N PRO A 138 -15.22 3.71 -9.39
CA PRO A 138 -14.05 3.55 -10.23
C PRO A 138 -14.48 3.17 -11.66
N GLU A 139 -13.70 3.61 -12.65
CA GLU A 139 -13.99 3.31 -14.05
C GLU A 139 -13.65 1.84 -14.36
N THR A 140 -14.30 1.25 -15.35
CA THR A 140 -13.92 -0.10 -15.80
C THR A 140 -12.49 -0.10 -16.35
N GLY A 141 -11.74 -1.18 -16.14
CA GLY A 141 -10.32 -1.26 -16.49
C GLY A 141 -9.37 -0.75 -15.42
N ILE A 142 -8.21 -0.23 -15.85
CA ILE A 142 -7.14 0.19 -14.96
C ILE A 142 -7.42 1.60 -14.41
N ASN A 143 -7.43 1.71 -13.08
CA ASN A 143 -7.54 2.97 -12.36
C ASN A 143 -6.23 3.23 -11.62
N TYR A 144 -5.69 4.43 -11.78
CA TYR A 144 -4.49 4.90 -11.08
C TYR A 144 -4.88 5.92 -10.03
N TYR A 145 -4.28 5.79 -8.85
CA TYR A 145 -4.53 6.64 -7.69
C TYR A 145 -3.22 7.20 -7.17
N ARG A 146 -3.29 8.45 -6.71
CA ARG A 146 -2.24 9.06 -5.90
C ARG A 146 -2.87 9.95 -4.85
N LEU A 147 -2.08 10.24 -3.83
CA LEU A 147 -2.36 11.24 -2.83
C LEU A 147 -1.58 12.51 -3.18
N LYS A 148 -2.24 13.65 -3.11
CA LYS A 148 -1.61 14.97 -3.15
C LYS A 148 -1.70 15.58 -1.76
N PHE A 149 -0.56 15.76 -1.12
CA PHE A 149 -0.48 16.36 0.20
C PHE A 149 -0.35 17.87 0.05
N ILE A 150 -1.15 18.65 0.77
CA ILE A 150 -1.12 20.10 0.79
C ILE A 150 -0.69 20.53 2.19
N ASP A 151 0.39 21.30 2.28
CA ASP A 151 0.89 21.87 3.52
C ASP A 151 0.17 23.19 3.88
N GLN A 152 0.35 23.66 5.12
CA GLN A 152 -0.25 24.90 5.61
C GLN A 152 0.20 26.14 4.84
N ASN A 153 1.45 26.15 4.35
CA ASN A 153 2.01 27.21 3.50
C ASN A 153 1.56 27.12 2.02
N GLY A 154 0.78 26.09 1.65
CA GLY A 154 0.31 25.85 0.29
C GLY A 154 1.27 25.06 -0.60
N SER A 155 2.44 24.64 -0.12
CA SER A 155 3.27 23.67 -0.85
C SER A 155 2.56 22.33 -0.97
N TYR A 156 2.98 21.54 -1.94
CA TYR A 156 2.41 20.22 -2.13
C TYR A 156 3.44 19.18 -2.57
N SER A 157 3.16 17.94 -2.21
CA SER A 157 3.91 16.76 -2.62
C SER A 157 2.95 15.65 -3.06
N TYR A 158 3.49 14.63 -3.72
CA TYR A 158 2.70 13.50 -4.21
C TYR A 158 3.21 12.18 -3.64
N SER A 159 2.30 11.24 -3.40
CA SER A 159 2.65 9.85 -3.15
C SER A 159 3.18 9.15 -4.40
N GLN A 160 3.71 7.95 -4.21
CA GLN A 160 3.76 6.94 -5.27
C GLN A 160 2.37 6.71 -5.89
N ILE A 161 2.34 6.32 -7.16
CA ILE A 161 1.10 5.94 -7.85
C ILE A 161 0.81 4.47 -7.54
N LYS A 162 -0.43 4.17 -7.15
CA LYS A 162 -0.96 2.81 -7.04
C LYS A 162 -2.04 2.59 -8.09
N GLN A 163 -2.23 1.36 -8.51
CA GLN A 163 -3.26 1.02 -9.49
C GLN A 163 -4.06 -0.20 -9.05
N ILE A 164 -5.31 -0.25 -9.50
CA ILE A 164 -6.11 -1.47 -9.49
C ILE A 164 -6.70 -1.68 -10.88
N ASN A 165 -6.94 -2.93 -11.24
CA ASN A 165 -7.66 -3.28 -12.46
C ASN A 165 -9.04 -3.84 -12.08
N LEU A 166 -10.10 -3.12 -12.43
CA LEU A 166 -11.45 -3.62 -12.20
C LEU A 166 -11.85 -4.72 -13.19
N ASN A 167 -11.16 -4.85 -14.32
CA ASN A 167 -11.36 -5.95 -15.26
C ASN A 167 -10.71 -7.25 -14.77
N GLU A 168 -9.67 -7.16 -13.92
CA GLU A 168 -9.12 -8.33 -13.23
C GLU A 168 -10.14 -8.78 -12.19
N THR A 169 -11.02 -9.71 -12.57
CA THR A 169 -11.54 -10.62 -11.57
C THR A 169 -10.32 -11.32 -10.97
N ASN A 170 -10.10 -11.18 -9.67
CA ASN A 170 -9.20 -12.08 -8.93
C ASN A 170 -9.85 -13.47 -8.97
N SER A 171 -9.78 -14.13 -10.12
CA SER A 171 -10.27 -15.48 -10.38
C SER A 171 -9.35 -16.39 -9.60
N LYS A 172 -9.70 -16.70 -8.37
CA LYS A 172 -9.01 -17.77 -7.65
C LYS A 172 -9.67 -19.06 -8.11
N LEU A 173 -9.11 -19.65 -9.17
CA LEU A 173 -9.46 -20.99 -9.60
C LEU A 173 -8.64 -21.97 -8.77
N GLU A 174 -9.32 -22.75 -7.94
CA GLU A 174 -8.71 -23.84 -7.19
C GLU A 174 -9.09 -25.16 -7.86
N ILE A 175 -8.08 -25.90 -8.30
CA ILE A 175 -8.25 -27.17 -9.00
C ILE A 175 -7.57 -28.24 -8.16
N SER A 176 -8.32 -29.26 -7.80
CA SER A 176 -7.81 -30.42 -7.07
C SER A 176 -8.19 -31.71 -7.78
N HIS A 177 -7.27 -32.67 -7.73
CA HIS A 177 -7.45 -34.01 -8.27
C HIS A 177 -7.26 -35.01 -7.14
N ILE A 178 -8.36 -35.64 -6.71
CA ILE A 178 -8.37 -36.62 -5.61
C ILE A 178 -9.09 -37.86 -6.10
N ASN A 179 -8.39 -39.00 -6.09
CA ASN A 179 -8.88 -40.28 -6.59
C ASN A 179 -9.41 -40.15 -8.03
N ASN A 180 -10.70 -40.42 -8.24
CA ASN A 180 -11.37 -40.38 -9.54
C ASN A 180 -12.16 -39.09 -9.78
N TRP A 181 -11.86 -38.02 -9.03
CA TRP A 181 -12.59 -36.75 -9.13
C TRP A 181 -11.63 -35.58 -9.33
N ILE A 182 -11.95 -34.75 -10.33
CA ILE A 182 -11.38 -33.42 -10.48
C ILE A 182 -12.41 -32.42 -9.96
N THR A 183 -12.03 -31.62 -8.97
CA THR A 183 -12.88 -30.57 -8.41
C THR A 183 -12.34 -29.21 -8.83
N ILE A 184 -13.18 -28.41 -9.48
CA ILE A 184 -12.90 -27.04 -9.90
C ILE A 184 -13.77 -26.12 -9.04
N GLN A 185 -13.12 -25.36 -8.16
CA GLN A 185 -13.77 -24.35 -7.35
C GLN A 185 -13.37 -22.96 -7.84
N SER A 186 -14.37 -22.13 -8.11
CA SER A 186 -14.22 -20.74 -8.50
C SER A 186 -14.93 -19.86 -7.49
N ASN A 187 -14.28 -18.76 -7.10
CA ASN A 187 -14.95 -17.68 -6.40
C ASN A 187 -15.86 -16.85 -7.33
N LEU A 188 -15.81 -17.09 -8.64
CA LEU A 188 -16.58 -16.37 -9.64
C LEU A 188 -17.77 -17.20 -10.16
N ASN A 189 -18.86 -16.50 -10.48
CA ASN A 189 -19.98 -17.05 -11.26
C ASN A 189 -19.70 -16.99 -12.78
N SER A 190 -18.43 -16.94 -13.19
CA SER A 190 -17.99 -16.61 -14.55
C SER A 190 -17.25 -17.75 -15.24
N LEU A 191 -17.54 -19.00 -14.89
CA LEU A 191 -17.11 -20.13 -15.71
C LEU A 191 -18.09 -20.29 -16.87
N SER A 192 -17.58 -20.65 -18.05
CA SER A 192 -18.39 -20.87 -19.25
C SER A 192 -18.39 -22.35 -19.61
N LYS A 193 -17.20 -22.92 -19.80
CA LYS A 193 -17.05 -24.30 -20.28
C LYS A 193 -15.83 -24.95 -19.67
N ILE A 194 -15.96 -26.23 -19.33
CA ILE A 194 -14.84 -27.08 -18.91
C ILE A 194 -14.75 -28.25 -19.89
N THR A 195 -13.55 -28.46 -20.45
CA THR A 195 -13.28 -29.55 -21.39
C THR A 195 -12.03 -30.30 -20.96
N LEU A 196 -12.10 -31.62 -20.90
CA LEU A 196 -10.95 -32.49 -20.66
C LEU A 196 -10.54 -33.13 -21.99
N TYR A 197 -9.28 -32.97 -22.37
CA TYR A 197 -8.70 -33.51 -23.59
C TYR A 197 -7.74 -34.65 -23.26
N ASP A 198 -7.69 -35.68 -24.10
CA ASP A 198 -6.63 -36.69 -24.05
C ASP A 198 -5.31 -36.17 -24.67
N GLN A 199 -4.26 -36.99 -24.61
CA GLN A 199 -2.94 -36.67 -25.16
C GLN A 199 -2.90 -36.39 -26.67
N PHE A 200 -3.97 -36.76 -27.42
CA PHE A 200 -4.11 -36.50 -28.85
C PHE A 200 -4.97 -35.27 -29.13
N GLY A 201 -5.41 -34.54 -28.09
CA GLY A 201 -6.27 -33.37 -28.21
C GLY A 201 -7.74 -33.72 -28.46
N ARG A 202 -8.16 -34.96 -28.27
CA ARG A 202 -9.58 -35.36 -28.40
C ARG A 202 -10.31 -35.02 -27.12
N ALA A 203 -11.44 -34.33 -27.22
CA ALA A 203 -12.28 -34.02 -26.06
C ALA A 203 -12.92 -35.32 -25.54
N VAL A 204 -12.58 -35.72 -24.32
CA VAL A 204 -13.12 -36.91 -23.66
C VAL A 204 -14.27 -36.57 -22.71
N ILE A 205 -14.25 -35.37 -22.12
CA ILE A 205 -15.34 -34.83 -21.29
C ILE A 205 -15.53 -33.36 -21.65
N SER A 206 -16.78 -32.89 -21.75
CA SER A 206 -17.11 -31.48 -21.97
C SER A 206 -18.39 -31.13 -21.23
N MET A 207 -18.38 -30.05 -20.45
CA MET A 207 -19.54 -29.56 -19.70
C MET A 207 -19.59 -28.03 -19.68
N ASN A 208 -20.81 -27.48 -19.58
CA ASN A 208 -21.00 -26.07 -19.24
C ASN A 208 -20.81 -25.91 -17.74
N ALA A 209 -20.09 -24.87 -17.33
CA ALA A 209 -19.71 -24.66 -15.94
C ALA A 209 -20.52 -23.51 -15.34
N ASN A 210 -21.69 -23.84 -14.78
CA ASN A 210 -22.67 -22.83 -14.36
C ASN A 210 -22.67 -22.62 -12.83
N GLN A 211 -21.79 -23.32 -12.11
CA GLN A 211 -21.73 -23.35 -10.66
C GLN A 211 -20.35 -22.93 -10.17
N LYS A 212 -20.27 -22.44 -8.93
CA LYS A 212 -19.00 -22.13 -8.25
C LYS A 212 -18.15 -23.38 -8.00
N LEU A 213 -18.80 -24.52 -7.82
CA LEU A 213 -18.17 -25.82 -7.65
C LEU A 213 -18.58 -26.72 -8.81
N ASN A 214 -17.61 -27.23 -9.56
CA ASN A 214 -17.84 -28.19 -10.63
C ASN A 214 -16.99 -29.44 -10.35
N GLN A 215 -17.53 -30.61 -10.63
CA GLN A 215 -16.86 -31.88 -10.41
C GLN A 215 -16.92 -32.73 -11.66
N ILE A 216 -15.78 -33.33 -11.99
CA ILE A 216 -15.64 -34.25 -13.12
C ILE A 216 -15.25 -35.61 -12.55
N ASN A 217 -16.13 -36.59 -12.75
CA ASN A 217 -15.79 -37.98 -12.50
C ASN A 217 -14.95 -38.47 -13.67
N ILE A 218 -13.73 -38.90 -13.39
CA ILE A 218 -12.85 -39.45 -14.42
C ILE A 218 -12.89 -40.97 -14.44
N ASN A 219 -13.51 -41.70 -13.49
CA ASN A 219 -13.37 -43.16 -13.27
C ASN A 219 -13.30 -44.05 -14.54
N GLU A 220 -14.03 -43.72 -15.61
CA GLU A 220 -14.06 -44.51 -16.86
C GLU A 220 -12.90 -44.24 -17.82
N LEU A 221 -12.09 -43.21 -17.57
CA LEU A 221 -10.92 -42.85 -18.37
C LEU A 221 -9.75 -43.81 -18.10
N GLN A 222 -8.97 -44.09 -19.14
CA GLN A 222 -7.75 -44.90 -19.04
C GLN A 222 -6.61 -44.13 -18.37
N SER A 223 -5.67 -44.84 -17.76
CA SER A 223 -4.42 -44.27 -17.25
C SER A 223 -3.68 -43.52 -18.36
N GLY A 224 -3.19 -42.31 -18.06
CA GLY A 224 -2.61 -41.43 -19.06
C GLY A 224 -2.58 -39.95 -18.67
N ILE A 225 -2.18 -39.11 -19.62
CA ILE A 225 -2.12 -37.65 -19.45
C ILE A 225 -3.34 -37.01 -20.10
N TYR A 226 -3.96 -36.10 -19.37
CA TYR A 226 -5.08 -35.29 -19.83
C TYR A 226 -4.80 -33.80 -19.64
N ILE A 227 -5.41 -32.97 -20.48
CA ILE A 227 -5.38 -31.51 -20.37
C ILE A 227 -6.78 -31.01 -20.04
N LEU A 228 -6.94 -30.42 -18.88
CA LEU A 228 -8.15 -29.75 -18.43
C LEU A 228 -8.11 -28.30 -18.92
N ASN A 229 -9.03 -27.94 -19.81
CA ASN A 229 -9.25 -26.58 -20.27
C ASN A 229 -10.49 -26.00 -19.59
N ILE A 230 -10.34 -24.80 -19.01
CA ILE A 230 -11.40 -24.09 -18.30
C ILE A 230 -11.54 -22.72 -18.97
N VAL A 231 -12.69 -22.46 -19.58
CA VAL A 231 -13.01 -21.19 -20.25
C VAL A 231 -13.89 -20.34 -19.34
N LEU A 232 -13.50 -19.10 -19.14
CA LEU A 232 -14.24 -18.08 -18.40
C LEU A 232 -15.24 -17.36 -19.32
N THR A 233 -16.27 -16.73 -18.76
CA THR A 233 -17.28 -16.00 -19.56
C THR A 233 -16.73 -14.75 -20.25
N ASN A 234 -15.56 -14.25 -19.84
CA ASN A 234 -14.84 -13.17 -20.51
C ASN A 234 -13.99 -13.66 -21.71
N GLY A 235 -13.93 -14.96 -21.96
CA GLY A 235 -13.17 -15.58 -23.06
C GLY A 235 -11.73 -15.98 -22.70
N GLU A 236 -11.23 -15.63 -21.50
CA GLU A 236 -9.96 -16.15 -20.99
C GLU A 236 -10.07 -17.65 -20.71
N PHE A 237 -8.94 -18.35 -20.70
CA PHE A 237 -8.91 -19.76 -20.38
C PHE A 237 -7.67 -20.15 -19.56
N GLU A 238 -7.85 -21.20 -18.76
CA GLU A 238 -6.79 -21.87 -18.01
C GLU A 238 -6.62 -23.31 -18.50
N ASN A 239 -5.38 -23.79 -18.52
CA ASN A 239 -5.05 -25.16 -18.88
C ASN A 239 -4.27 -25.82 -17.76
N VAL A 240 -4.73 -26.99 -17.31
CA VAL A 240 -4.09 -27.76 -16.26
C VAL A 240 -3.83 -29.18 -16.74
N LYS A 241 -2.60 -29.65 -16.55
CA LYS A 241 -2.24 -31.05 -16.80
C LYS A 241 -2.76 -31.92 -15.67
N ILE A 242 -3.49 -32.97 -16.02
CA ILE A 242 -3.97 -34.00 -15.10
C ILE A 242 -3.29 -35.32 -15.47
N VAL A 243 -2.74 -36.00 -14.47
CA VAL A 243 -2.15 -37.33 -14.62
C VAL A 243 -3.10 -38.33 -13.96
N ARG A 244 -3.57 -39.28 -14.76
CA ARG A 244 -4.39 -40.42 -14.34
C ARG A 244 -3.48 -41.63 -14.19
N GLU A 245 -3.37 -42.15 -12.97
CA GLU A 245 -2.70 -43.41 -12.66
C GLU A 245 -3.61 -44.61 -12.90
#